data_AF-A0A2A3MNS0-F1
#
_entry.id   AF-A0A2A3MNS0-F1
#
_cell.length_a   1.000
_cell.length_b   1.000
_cell.length_c   1.000
_cell.angle_alpha   90.00
_cell.angle_beta   90.00
_cell.angle_gamma   90.00
#
_symmetry.space_group_name_H-M   'P 1'
#
loop_
_entity.id
_entity.type
_entity.pdbx_description
1 polymer ?
#
loop_
_entity_poly.entity_id
_entity_poly.type
_entity_poly.pdbx_seq_one_letter_code
_entity_poly.pdbx_strand_id
1 'polypeptide(L)'
;HGRIPTNAKYMNPRISFDGLNWWISVCVEFPDCRETLNDDGVGIDLGIKDLAVCSDGAKYKNINKSQKVKKSEKQKRRLQRSSSRSYEKNKKGESYCKTNNVIKKEKLLLKRNHRLTNIRKNYLNQTISEIVDRKPRFICIEDLNVSGMMKNRHLSKAVQAQGFF
;
A
#
# COMPACT_ATOMS: atom_id res chain seq x y z
N HIS A 1 -4.16 24.25 -0.45
CA HIS A 1 -3.87 24.61 0.96
C HIS A 1 -4.56 23.62 1.88
N GLY A 2 -3.98 23.25 3.04
CA GLY A 2 -4.67 22.38 4.03
C GLY A 2 -4.08 20.99 4.33
N ARG A 3 -2.77 20.77 4.19
CA ARG A 3 -2.14 19.49 4.61
C ARG A 3 -1.40 19.55 5.95
N ILE A 4 -1.14 20.73 6.47
CA ILE A 4 -0.35 20.94 7.67
C ILE A 4 -1.11 21.92 8.56
N PRO A 5 -1.46 21.55 9.80
CA PRO A 5 -2.22 22.39 10.71
C PRO A 5 -1.40 23.62 11.11
N THR A 6 -1.80 24.80 10.66
CA THR A 6 -1.03 26.04 10.89
C THR A 6 -1.01 26.51 12.34
N ASN A 7 -1.93 26.01 13.18
CA ASN A 7 -2.07 26.39 14.58
C ASN A 7 -1.74 25.22 15.53
N ALA A 8 -0.61 24.57 15.32
CA ALA A 8 -0.20 23.45 16.16
C ALA A 8 1.32 23.42 16.39
N LYS A 9 1.73 22.94 17.58
CA LYS A 9 3.14 22.77 17.93
C LYS A 9 3.67 21.49 17.29
N TYR A 10 4.69 21.62 16.45
CA TYR A 10 5.36 20.48 15.83
C TYR A 10 6.47 19.93 16.71
N MET A 11 6.59 18.61 16.73
CA MET A 11 7.65 17.89 17.44
C MET A 11 8.28 16.84 16.52
N ASN A 12 9.53 16.47 16.82
CA ASN A 12 10.26 15.39 16.15
C ASN A 12 10.24 15.43 14.61
N PRO A 13 10.72 16.52 13.97
CA PRO A 13 10.81 16.56 12.51
C PRO A 13 11.81 15.52 11.99
N ARG A 14 11.38 14.69 11.03
CA ARG A 14 12.25 13.74 10.32
C ARG A 14 12.16 13.94 8.83
N ILE A 15 13.32 14.11 8.20
CA ILE A 15 13.45 14.20 6.75
C ILE A 15 13.77 12.81 6.20
N SER A 16 13.08 12.40 5.14
CA SER A 16 13.34 11.13 4.45
C SER A 16 13.25 11.30 2.94
N PHE A 17 13.99 10.48 2.20
CA PHE A 17 13.98 10.47 0.73
C PHE A 17 13.61 9.07 0.23
N ASP A 18 12.59 8.99 -0.63
CA ASP A 18 12.05 7.71 -1.13
C ASP A 18 12.61 7.31 -2.52
N GLY A 19 13.64 8.00 -2.97
CA GLY A 19 14.22 7.88 -4.32
C GLY A 19 13.58 8.77 -5.38
N LEU A 20 12.48 9.46 -5.08
CA LEU A 20 11.78 10.39 -5.97
C LEU A 20 11.46 11.73 -5.31
N ASN A 21 10.95 11.70 -4.09
CA ASN A 21 10.45 12.84 -3.34
C ASN A 21 11.14 12.91 -1.97
N TRP A 22 11.33 14.15 -1.51
CA TRP A 22 11.70 14.43 -0.14
C TRP A 22 10.43 14.58 0.71
N TRP A 23 10.41 13.91 1.85
CA TRP A 23 9.32 13.93 2.81
C TRP A 23 9.80 14.51 4.13
N ILE A 24 8.97 15.37 4.73
CA ILE A 24 9.14 15.84 6.10
C ILE A 24 7.98 15.28 6.90
N SER A 25 8.29 14.48 7.92
CA SER A 25 7.31 13.98 8.89
C SER A 25 7.45 14.77 10.18
N VAL A 26 6.33 15.19 10.75
CA VAL A 26 6.26 15.95 12.01
C VAL A 26 5.19 15.32 12.89
N CYS A 27 5.45 15.27 14.19
CA CYS A 27 4.46 14.91 15.20
C CYS A 27 3.70 16.17 15.63
N VAL A 28 2.40 16.05 15.83
CA VAL A 28 1.53 17.13 16.30
C VAL A 28 0.61 16.56 17.36
N GLU A 29 0.56 17.21 18.52
CA GLU A 29 -0.40 16.89 19.57
C GLU A 29 -1.77 17.46 19.19
N PHE A 30 -2.80 16.63 19.30
CA PHE A 30 -4.19 17.03 19.19
C PHE A 30 -4.92 16.63 20.48
N PRO A 31 -5.89 17.45 20.93
CA PRO A 31 -6.70 17.10 22.08
C PRO A 31 -7.50 15.82 21.80
N ASP A 32 -7.72 15.01 22.84
CA ASP A 32 -8.54 13.81 22.74
C ASP A 32 -9.96 14.16 22.32
N CYS A 33 -10.41 13.56 21.21
CA CYS A 33 -11.82 13.60 20.81
C CYS A 33 -12.52 12.36 21.35
N ARG A 34 -13.46 12.55 22.29
CA ARG A 34 -14.34 11.47 22.74
C ARG A 34 -15.57 11.47 21.86
N GLU A 35 -15.69 10.44 21.01
CA GLU A 35 -16.86 10.26 20.17
C GLU A 35 -17.85 9.27 20.79
N THR A 36 -19.14 9.51 20.59
CA THR A 36 -20.19 8.55 20.94
C THR A 36 -20.17 7.39 19.95
N LEU A 37 -19.97 6.18 20.46
CA LEU A 37 -20.01 4.94 19.69
C LEU A 37 -21.44 4.40 19.60
N ASN A 38 -21.70 3.61 18.57
CA ASN A 38 -22.92 2.81 18.46
C ASN A 38 -22.85 1.59 19.41
N ASP A 39 -24.00 0.96 19.64
CA ASP A 39 -24.08 -0.20 20.53
C ASP A 39 -23.63 -1.52 19.89
N ASP A 40 -23.58 -1.56 18.56
CA ASP A 40 -23.25 -2.74 17.78
C ASP A 40 -21.75 -2.88 17.51
N GLY A 41 -21.28 -4.12 17.41
CA GLY A 41 -19.92 -4.47 16.97
C GLY A 41 -19.87 -4.90 15.51
N VAL A 42 -18.68 -4.83 14.90
CA VAL A 42 -18.46 -5.25 13.50
C VAL A 42 -17.38 -6.33 13.45
N GLY A 43 -17.75 -7.51 12.94
CA GLY A 43 -16.80 -8.56 12.57
C GLY A 43 -16.32 -8.37 11.14
N ILE A 44 -15.02 -8.54 10.90
CA ILE A 44 -14.36 -8.39 9.60
C ILE A 44 -13.67 -9.70 9.22
N ASP A 45 -14.17 -10.33 8.16
CA ASP A 45 -13.52 -11.46 7.47
C ASP A 45 -12.65 -10.92 6.32
N LEU A 46 -11.37 -11.30 6.28
CA LEU A 46 -10.38 -10.84 5.30
C LEU A 46 -10.09 -11.91 4.25
N GLY A 47 -10.16 -11.52 2.97
CA GLY A 47 -10.12 -12.48 1.87
C GLY A 47 -9.21 -12.13 0.69
N ILE A 48 -8.97 -13.13 -0.16
CA ILE A 48 -8.35 -12.92 -1.48
C ILE A 48 -9.44 -12.61 -2.53
N LYS A 49 -10.65 -13.14 -2.33
CA LYS A 49 -11.77 -12.94 -3.25
C LYS A 49 -12.20 -11.47 -3.22
N ASP A 50 -12.65 -11.07 -2.04
CA ASP A 50 -12.98 -9.73 -1.60
C ASP A 50 -11.96 -9.34 -0.53
N LEU A 51 -11.63 -8.05 -0.40
CA LEU A 51 -10.66 -7.58 0.59
C LEU A 51 -11.17 -7.86 2.02
N ALA A 52 -12.41 -7.44 2.28
CA ALA A 52 -13.04 -7.55 3.58
C ALA A 52 -14.56 -7.75 3.43
N VAL A 53 -15.15 -8.59 4.26
CA VAL A 53 -16.60 -8.75 4.42
C VAL A 53 -16.95 -8.46 5.87
N CYS A 54 -17.85 -7.52 6.08
CA CYS A 54 -18.27 -7.10 7.40
C CYS A 54 -19.57 -7.82 7.79
N SER A 55 -19.74 -8.09 9.08
CA SER A 55 -20.96 -8.70 9.64
C SER A 55 -22.22 -7.85 9.44
N ASP A 56 -22.05 -6.54 9.25
CA ASP A 56 -23.11 -5.57 8.91
C ASP A 56 -23.58 -5.66 7.43
N GLY A 57 -23.00 -6.57 6.65
CA GLY A 57 -23.33 -6.80 5.24
C GLY A 57 -22.48 -6.01 4.25
N ALA A 58 -21.61 -5.09 4.70
CA ALA A 58 -20.71 -4.37 3.82
C ALA A 58 -19.65 -5.31 3.21
N LYS A 59 -19.34 -5.10 1.92
CA LYS A 59 -18.38 -5.92 1.18
C LYS A 59 -17.42 -5.05 0.40
N TYR A 60 -16.13 -5.19 0.71
CA TYR A 60 -15.05 -4.46 0.08
C TYR A 60 -14.34 -5.33 -0.95
N LYS A 61 -14.45 -4.95 -2.22
CA LYS A 61 -13.87 -5.73 -3.32
C LYS A 61 -12.34 -5.64 -3.33
N ASN A 62 -11.68 -6.71 -3.75
CA ASN A 62 -10.22 -6.69 -3.90
C ASN A 62 -9.77 -5.74 -5.04
N ILE A 63 -9.15 -4.61 -4.70
CA ILE A 63 -8.65 -3.61 -5.66
C ILE A 63 -7.61 -4.17 -6.63
N ASN A 64 -6.85 -5.21 -6.24
CA ASN A 64 -5.87 -5.86 -7.10
C ASN A 64 -6.53 -6.54 -8.31
N LYS A 65 -7.83 -6.85 -8.22
CA LYS A 65 -8.59 -7.44 -9.33
C LYS A 65 -9.09 -6.41 -10.35
N SER A 66 -9.03 -5.11 -10.00
CA SER A 66 -9.45 -4.02 -10.90
C SER A 66 -8.61 -3.95 -12.17
N GLN A 67 -9.23 -3.58 -13.29
CA GLN A 67 -8.53 -3.46 -14.58
C GLN A 67 -7.40 -2.43 -14.53
N LYS A 68 -7.59 -1.34 -13.78
CA LYS A 68 -6.59 -0.27 -13.61
C LYS A 68 -5.32 -0.76 -12.93
N VAL A 69 -5.45 -1.55 -11.85
CA VAL A 69 -4.31 -2.13 -11.14
C VAL A 69 -3.64 -3.20 -11.99
N LYS A 70 -4.41 -4.13 -12.58
CA LYS A 70 -3.87 -5.17 -13.48
C LYS A 70 -3.08 -4.60 -14.66
N LYS A 71 -3.59 -3.56 -15.32
CA LYS A 71 -2.88 -2.85 -16.42
C LYS A 71 -1.58 -2.24 -15.91
N SER A 72 -1.62 -1.63 -14.73
CA SER A 72 -0.45 -0.99 -14.11
C SER A 72 0.62 -2.00 -13.70
N GLU A 73 0.23 -3.15 -13.15
CA GLU A 73 1.14 -4.26 -12.83
C GLU A 73 1.77 -4.88 -14.08
N LYS A 74 0.98 -5.08 -15.15
CA LYS A 74 1.50 -5.58 -16.44
C LYS A 74 2.58 -4.65 -17.00
N GLN A 75 2.36 -3.34 -16.91
CA GLN A 75 3.35 -2.34 -17.31
C GLN A 75 4.59 -2.35 -16.41
N LYS A 76 4.42 -2.43 -15.08
CA LYS A 76 5.54 -2.62 -14.13
C LYS A 76 6.38 -3.83 -14.51
N ARG A 77 5.75 -4.98 -14.77
CA ARG A 77 6.44 -6.23 -15.16
C ARG A 77 7.23 -6.08 -16.47
N ARG A 78 6.65 -5.40 -17.47
CA ARG A 78 7.34 -5.11 -18.75
C ARG A 78 8.54 -4.20 -18.54
N LEU A 79 8.40 -3.15 -17.73
CA LEU A 79 9.50 -2.23 -17.40
C LEU A 79 10.62 -2.93 -16.64
N GLN A 80 10.28 -3.75 -15.64
CA GLN A 80 11.25 -4.53 -14.87
C GLN A 80 12.06 -5.48 -15.78
N ARG A 81 11.39 -6.20 -16.69
CA ARG A 81 12.06 -7.05 -17.70
C ARG A 81 12.95 -6.25 -18.64
N SER A 82 12.48 -5.11 -19.13
CA SER A 82 13.26 -4.22 -20.01
C SER A 82 14.50 -3.66 -19.30
N SER A 83 14.37 -3.32 -18.01
CA SER A 83 15.47 -2.84 -17.18
C SER A 83 16.51 -3.95 -16.96
N SER A 84 16.07 -5.15 -16.57
CA SER A 84 16.95 -6.31 -16.39
C SER A 84 17.70 -6.66 -17.69
N ARG A 85 17.00 -6.72 -18.84
CA ARG A 85 17.66 -6.94 -20.14
C ARG A 85 18.69 -5.86 -20.48
N SER A 86 18.44 -4.61 -20.08
CA SER A 86 19.42 -3.54 -20.27
C SER A 86 20.63 -3.66 -19.35
N TYR A 87 20.47 -4.22 -18.15
CA TYR A 87 21.61 -4.56 -17.29
C TYR A 87 22.47 -5.64 -17.96
N GLU A 88 21.86 -6.76 -18.38
CA GLU A 88 22.58 -7.85 -19.06
C GLU A 88 23.34 -7.37 -20.31
N LYS A 89 22.72 -6.54 -21.15
CA LYS A 89 23.38 -5.99 -22.35
C LYS A 89 24.55 -5.06 -22.07
N ASN A 90 24.57 -4.40 -20.91
CA ASN A 90 25.64 -3.47 -20.52
C ASN A 90 26.70 -4.14 -19.61
N LYS A 91 26.67 -5.47 -19.51
CA LYS A 91 27.66 -6.24 -18.76
C LYS A 91 29.03 -6.14 -19.45
N LYS A 92 30.06 -5.80 -18.68
CA LYS A 92 31.48 -5.76 -19.08
C LYS A 92 32.25 -6.67 -18.12
N GLY A 93 32.50 -7.90 -18.55
CA GLY A 93 33.07 -8.95 -17.71
C GLY A 93 32.13 -9.31 -16.55
N GLU A 94 32.62 -9.20 -15.32
CA GLU A 94 31.85 -9.46 -14.10
C GLU A 94 30.98 -8.27 -13.65
N SER A 95 31.25 -7.07 -14.19
CA SER A 95 30.61 -5.82 -13.76
C SER A 95 29.55 -5.32 -14.75
N TYR A 96 28.56 -4.57 -14.28
CA TYR A 96 27.57 -3.91 -15.13
C TYR A 96 27.89 -2.43 -15.28
N CYS A 97 27.87 -1.92 -16.51
CA CYS A 97 28.01 -0.50 -16.77
C CYS A 97 26.65 0.22 -16.63
N LYS A 98 26.53 1.11 -15.65
CA LYS A 98 25.30 1.86 -15.39
C LYS A 98 25.19 3.07 -16.32
N THR A 99 24.52 2.87 -17.45
CA THR A 99 24.29 3.95 -18.44
C THR A 99 23.15 4.89 -18.04
N ASN A 100 23.14 6.11 -18.57
CA ASN A 100 22.04 7.07 -18.38
C ASN A 100 20.66 6.50 -18.76
N ASN A 101 20.61 5.62 -19.78
CA ASN A 101 19.37 4.96 -20.18
C ASN A 101 18.87 3.95 -19.14
N VAL A 102 19.77 3.23 -18.48
CA VAL A 102 19.43 2.33 -17.36
C VAL A 102 18.88 3.13 -16.18
N ILE A 103 19.55 4.23 -15.81
CA ILE A 103 19.10 5.12 -14.73
C ILE A 103 17.69 5.67 -15.02
N LYS A 104 17.43 6.13 -16.26
CA LYS A 104 16.10 6.59 -16.67
C LYS A 104 15.02 5.49 -16.51
N LYS A 105 15.33 4.25 -16.88
CA LYS A 105 14.41 3.10 -16.73
C LYS A 105 14.15 2.76 -15.26
N GLU A 106 15.17 2.79 -14.41
CA GLU A 106 15.02 2.58 -12.96
C GLU A 106 14.12 3.64 -12.34
N LYS A 107 14.35 4.92 -12.65
CA LYS A 107 13.51 6.02 -12.16
C LYS A 107 12.05 5.84 -12.59
N LEU A 108 11.80 5.38 -13.82
CA LEU A 108 10.45 5.09 -14.30
C LEU A 108 9.81 3.90 -13.56
N LEU A 109 10.58 2.84 -13.32
CA LEU A 109 10.13 1.68 -12.54
C LEU A 109 9.77 2.10 -11.11
N LEU A 110 10.61 2.91 -10.47
CA LEU A 110 10.39 3.45 -9.14
C LEU A 110 9.11 4.29 -9.07
N LYS A 111 8.90 5.21 -10.02
CA LYS A 111 7.64 5.97 -10.15
C LYS A 111 6.43 5.06 -10.27
N ARG A 112 6.55 3.97 -11.03
CA ARG A 112 5.45 3.01 -11.23
C ARG A 112 5.15 2.21 -9.97
N ASN A 113 6.18 1.80 -9.22
CA ASN A 113 6.05 1.15 -7.92
C ASN A 113 5.32 2.05 -6.93
N HIS A 114 5.80 3.28 -6.74
CA HIS A 114 5.17 4.29 -5.88
C HIS A 114 3.70 4.50 -6.21
N ARG A 115 3.37 4.65 -7.50
CA ARG A 115 1.97 4.81 -7.92
C ARG A 115 1.09 3.60 -7.56
N LEU A 116 1.60 2.37 -7.71
CA LEU A 116 0.86 1.17 -7.33
C LEU A 116 0.66 1.07 -5.81
N THR A 117 1.72 1.34 -5.04
CA THR A 117 1.67 1.37 -3.57
C THR A 117 0.67 2.42 -3.09
N ASN A 118 0.70 3.62 -3.64
CA ASN A 118 -0.22 4.70 -3.27
C ASN A 118 -1.69 4.36 -3.60
N ILE A 119 -1.95 3.71 -4.74
CA ILE A 119 -3.32 3.26 -5.08
C ILE A 119 -3.83 2.25 -4.04
N ARG A 120 -2.98 1.29 -3.65
CA ARG A 120 -3.34 0.27 -2.64
C ARG A 120 -3.55 0.89 -1.27
N LYS A 121 -2.60 1.71 -0.81
CA LYS A 121 -2.67 2.40 0.48
C LYS A 121 -3.89 3.31 0.58
N ASN A 122 -4.18 4.06 -0.49
CA ASN A 122 -5.37 4.90 -0.53
C ASN A 122 -6.65 4.09 -0.39
N TYR A 123 -6.75 2.94 -1.06
CA TYR A 123 -7.91 2.07 -0.97
C TYR A 123 -8.09 1.48 0.44
N LEU A 124 -7.00 1.02 1.06
CA LEU A 124 -7.02 0.54 2.44
C LEU A 124 -7.46 1.64 3.40
N ASN A 125 -6.87 2.83 3.30
CA ASN A 125 -7.23 3.96 4.16
C ASN A 125 -8.71 4.36 3.98
N GLN A 126 -9.21 4.42 2.75
CA GLN A 126 -10.63 4.70 2.50
C GLN A 126 -11.54 3.62 3.10
N THR A 127 -11.17 2.35 2.97
CA THR A 127 -11.94 1.24 3.55
C THR A 127 -11.94 1.30 5.08
N ILE A 128 -10.78 1.56 5.69
CA ILE A 128 -10.65 1.69 7.15
C ILE A 128 -11.45 2.90 7.64
N SER A 129 -11.31 4.06 7.01
CA SER A 129 -12.10 5.24 7.35
C SER A 129 -13.59 4.94 7.27
N GLU A 130 -14.06 4.31 6.19
CA GLU A 130 -15.48 3.98 6.04
C GLU A 130 -16.01 3.01 7.11
N ILE A 131 -15.17 2.07 7.59
CA ILE A 131 -15.54 1.17 8.69
C ILE A 131 -15.55 1.92 10.03
N VAL A 132 -14.53 2.73 10.29
CA VAL A 132 -14.39 3.49 11.55
C VAL A 132 -15.44 4.59 11.67
N ASP A 133 -15.81 5.23 10.55
CA ASP A 133 -16.82 6.30 10.50
C ASP A 133 -18.21 5.79 10.90
N ARG A 134 -18.45 4.47 10.87
CA ARG A 134 -19.67 3.83 11.40
C ARG A 134 -19.70 3.71 12.91
N LYS A 135 -18.61 4.08 13.59
CA LYS A 135 -18.44 4.11 15.05
C LYS A 135 -18.87 2.82 15.77
N PRO A 136 -18.37 1.65 15.35
CA PRO A 136 -18.69 0.40 16.03
C PRO A 136 -18.16 0.40 17.46
N ARG A 137 -18.85 -0.26 18.39
CA ARG A 137 -18.40 -0.42 19.77
C ARG A 137 -17.08 -1.18 19.85
N PHE A 138 -16.97 -2.23 19.04
CA PHE A 138 -15.78 -3.06 18.92
C PHE A 138 -15.64 -3.59 17.50
N ILE A 139 -14.40 -3.88 17.10
CA ILE A 139 -14.08 -4.49 15.81
C ILE A 139 -13.44 -5.85 16.08
N CYS A 140 -14.06 -6.91 15.57
CA CYS A 140 -13.48 -8.25 15.59
C CYS A 140 -12.82 -8.53 14.24
N ILE A 141 -11.57 -8.97 14.25
CA ILE A 141 -10.81 -9.33 13.04
C ILE A 141 -10.30 -10.75 13.23
N GLU A 142 -10.29 -11.53 12.16
CA GLU A 142 -9.73 -12.88 12.18
C GLU A 142 -8.21 -12.87 12.44
N ASP A 143 -7.76 -13.81 13.27
CA ASP A 143 -6.34 -14.12 13.42
C ASP A 143 -5.89 -15.06 12.29
N LEU A 144 -5.45 -14.47 11.17
CA LEU A 144 -4.98 -15.21 10.01
C LEU A 144 -3.54 -15.68 10.21
N ASN A 145 -3.28 -16.98 10.00
CA ASN A 145 -1.91 -17.50 9.87
C ASN A 145 -1.30 -17.10 8.51
N VAL A 146 -1.03 -15.80 8.33
CA VAL A 146 -0.49 -15.21 7.10
C VAL A 146 0.87 -15.83 6.77
N SER A 147 1.69 -16.13 7.78
CA SER A 147 2.99 -16.79 7.58
C SER A 147 2.85 -18.16 6.91
N GLY A 148 1.86 -18.96 7.33
CA GLY A 148 1.51 -20.23 6.70
C GLY A 148 0.95 -20.05 5.28
N MET A 149 0.07 -19.06 5.08
CA MET A 149 -0.50 -18.74 3.77
C MET A 149 0.57 -18.32 2.75
N MET A 150 1.63 -17.64 3.20
CA MET A 150 2.76 -17.24 2.36
C MET A 150 3.60 -18.44 1.87
N LYS A 151 3.54 -19.61 2.52
CA LYS A 151 4.20 -20.84 2.05
C LYS A 151 3.49 -21.45 0.84
N ASN A 152 2.22 -21.11 0.59
CA ASN A 152 1.46 -21.62 -0.55
C ASN A 152 1.94 -20.99 -1.86
N ARG A 153 2.60 -21.76 -2.74
CA ARG A 153 3.16 -21.24 -4.01
C ARG A 153 2.11 -20.69 -4.99
N HIS A 154 0.85 -21.12 -4.89
CA HIS A 154 -0.22 -20.69 -5.80
C HIS A 154 -0.90 -19.40 -5.31
N LEU A 155 -1.05 -19.23 -3.98
CA LEU A 155 -1.79 -18.11 -3.39
C LEU A 155 -0.92 -17.03 -2.75
N SER A 156 0.34 -17.33 -2.39
CA SER A 156 1.23 -16.39 -1.68
C SER A 156 1.35 -15.04 -2.36
N LYS A 157 1.40 -15.00 -3.69
CA LYS A 157 1.44 -13.74 -4.43
C LYS A 157 0.17 -12.91 -4.25
N ALA A 158 -0.99 -13.56 -4.24
CA ALA A 158 -2.27 -12.89 -4.05
C ALA A 158 -2.43 -12.42 -2.59
N VAL A 159 -2.02 -13.24 -1.63
CA VAL A 159 -1.97 -12.91 -0.20
C VAL A 159 -1.06 -11.71 0.06
N GLN A 160 0.16 -11.73 -0.48
CA GLN A 160 1.10 -10.61 -0.37
C GLN A 160 0.54 -9.31 -0.96
N ALA A 161 -0.24 -9.41 -2.05
CA ALA A 161 -0.84 -8.23 -2.66
C ALA A 161 -1.98 -7.63 -1.82
N GLN A 162 -2.58 -8.39 -0.91
CA GLN A 162 -3.61 -7.91 0.02
C GLN A 162 -3.02 -7.16 1.22
N GLY A 163 -1.77 -7.44 1.59
CA GLY A 163 -1.12 -6.74 2.71
C GLY A 163 -1.73 -7.07 4.06
N PHE A 164 -1.96 -8.36 4.33
CA PHE A 164 -2.38 -8.86 5.65
C PHE A 164 -1.26 -8.81 6.72
N PHE A 165 -0.12 -8.20 6.39
CA PHE A 165 1.07 -8.05 7.24
C PHE A 165 1.51 -6.59 7.22
#